data_AF-A0A6P6Y7B9-F1
#
_entry.id   AF-A0A6P6Y7B9-F1
#
_cell.length_a   1.000
_cell.length_b   1.000
_cell.length_c   1.000
_cell.angle_alpha   90.00
_cell.angle_beta   90.00
_cell.angle_gamma   90.00
#
_symmetry.space_group_name_H-M   'P 1'
#
loop_
_entity.id
_entity.type
_entity.pdbx_description
1 polymer ?
#
loop_
_entity_poly.entity_id
_entity_poly.type
_entity_poly.pdbx_seq_one_letter_code
_entity_poly.pdbx_strand_id
1 'polypeptide(L)'
;QWLEKKSGVIRQKMMGKRVNYAARTIIAPDCMLDTNEVGVPAEFARKLTIPMPVNQYNLARAEQLVRNGAERYPGCAGYQDLQGRRVDFSQVARFAQGLSSKNHVLFRHVVDGDVVLMNRQPSLHRPSILAHYVRVLGSERAFRLHYANCSSYNADFDGDEMNLHCLQDCLAQSEARELLNADCHYAVPKNGEPLRGLIQDHVVAGNLLTVRDTF
;
A
#
# COMPACT_ATOMS: atom_id res chain seq x y z
N GLN A 1 13.73 36.11 -4.85
CA GLN A 1 13.39 35.66 -3.47
C GLN A 1 12.30 34.59 -3.37
N TRP A 2 11.36 34.46 -4.33
CA TRP A 2 10.28 33.46 -4.29
C TRP A 2 10.66 32.05 -4.81
N LEU A 3 11.74 31.92 -5.60
CA LEU A 3 12.15 30.63 -6.18
C LEU A 3 13.13 29.82 -5.32
N GLU A 4 14.14 30.47 -4.73
CA GLU A 4 15.35 29.79 -4.24
C GLU A 4 15.36 29.43 -2.74
N LYS A 5 14.42 29.97 -1.95
CA LYS A 5 14.38 29.68 -0.51
C LYS A 5 13.93 28.24 -0.25
N LYS A 6 14.17 27.73 0.97
CA LYS A 6 13.66 26.41 1.41
C LYS A 6 12.13 26.30 1.28
N SER A 7 11.40 27.41 1.41
CA SER A 7 9.97 27.54 1.18
C SER A 7 9.60 28.04 -0.23
N GLY A 8 10.58 28.11 -1.14
CA GLY A 8 10.39 28.61 -2.50
C GLY A 8 9.61 27.64 -3.39
N VAL A 9 9.08 28.18 -4.48
CA VAL A 9 8.21 27.45 -5.42
C VAL A 9 8.89 26.20 -5.99
N ILE A 10 10.18 26.27 -6.32
CA ILE A 10 10.91 25.12 -6.89
C ILE A 10 10.92 23.96 -5.90
N ARG A 11 11.23 24.23 -4.62
CA ARG A 11 11.33 23.18 -3.61
C ARG A 11 9.96 22.64 -3.18
N GLN A 12 8.98 23.52 -2.96
CA GLN A 12 7.65 23.11 -2.46
C GLN A 12 6.69 22.59 -3.53
N LYS A 13 6.84 23.00 -4.80
CA LYS A 13 5.92 22.59 -5.87
C LYS A 13 6.52 21.60 -6.86
N MET A 14 7.84 21.58 -7.03
CA MET A 14 8.51 20.65 -7.95
C MET A 14 9.29 19.54 -7.25
N MET A 15 10.07 19.83 -6.19
CA MET A 15 10.87 18.79 -5.51
C MET A 15 10.10 17.99 -4.45
N GLY A 16 9.17 18.61 -3.72
CA GLY A 16 8.41 17.94 -2.68
C GLY A 16 7.01 18.52 -2.54
N LYS A 17 6.01 17.83 -3.11
CA LYS A 17 4.61 18.22 -3.10
C LYS A 17 3.79 17.28 -2.23
N ARG A 18 2.69 17.79 -1.65
CA ARG A 18 1.66 16.92 -1.06
C ARG A 18 1.02 16.06 -2.15
N VAL A 19 0.86 14.78 -1.87
CA VAL A 19 0.33 13.79 -2.80
C VAL A 19 -1.04 13.30 -2.34
N ASN A 20 -1.86 12.89 -3.30
CA ASN A 20 -3.14 12.24 -3.06
C ASN A 20 -2.96 10.71 -2.99
N TYR A 21 -4.00 9.98 -2.59
CA TYR A 21 -4.02 8.51 -2.50
C TYR A 21 -2.89 7.95 -1.61
N ALA A 22 -2.67 8.62 -0.48
CA ALA A 22 -1.70 8.23 0.52
C ALA A 22 -2.35 8.18 1.90
N ALA A 23 -1.81 7.36 2.78
CA ALA A 23 -2.22 7.23 4.18
C ALA A 23 -1.00 7.26 5.09
N ARG A 24 -1.21 7.62 6.36
CA ARG A 24 -0.19 7.65 7.40
C ARG A 24 -0.82 7.23 8.72
N THR A 25 -0.18 6.31 9.41
CA THR A 25 -0.55 5.89 10.76
C THR A 25 0.67 5.27 11.45
N ILE A 26 0.52 4.96 12.73
CA ILE A 26 1.50 4.25 13.54
C ILE A 26 1.69 2.83 12.98
N ILE A 27 2.90 2.28 13.10
CA ILE A 27 3.19 0.89 12.80
C ILE A 27 3.15 0.01 14.05
N ALA A 28 2.73 -1.23 13.89
CA ALA A 28 2.74 -2.23 14.94
C ALA A 28 3.17 -3.60 14.36
N PRO A 29 3.79 -4.47 15.16
CA PRO A 29 4.29 -5.74 14.66
C PRO A 29 3.17 -6.72 14.38
N ASP A 30 3.39 -7.60 13.41
CA ASP A 30 2.57 -8.80 13.17
C ASP A 30 3.43 -9.89 12.50
N CYS A 31 3.59 -11.04 13.18
CA CYS A 31 4.35 -12.18 12.67
C CYS A 31 3.53 -13.10 11.75
N MET A 32 2.20 -12.91 11.65
CA MET A 32 1.32 -13.73 10.83
C MET A 32 1.13 -13.18 9.41
N LEU A 33 1.72 -12.01 9.15
CA LEU A 33 1.85 -11.43 7.83
C LEU A 33 3.11 -11.96 7.15
N ASP A 34 3.03 -12.15 5.83
CA ASP A 34 4.23 -12.44 5.05
C ASP A 34 5.20 -11.25 5.09
N THR A 35 6.47 -11.53 4.80
CA THR A 35 7.52 -10.51 4.88
C THR A 35 7.28 -9.35 3.90
N ASN A 36 6.64 -9.60 2.77
CA ASN A 36 6.26 -8.58 1.78
C ASN A 36 4.84 -8.03 1.96
N GLU A 37 4.11 -8.46 2.99
CA GLU A 37 2.76 -7.98 3.27
C GLU A 37 2.78 -6.81 4.24
N VAL A 38 1.82 -5.91 4.05
CA VAL A 38 1.47 -4.86 5.01
C VAL A 38 0.01 -4.98 5.37
N GLY A 39 -0.25 -5.05 6.67
CA GLY A 39 -1.60 -5.01 7.21
C GLY A 39 -2.16 -3.60 7.17
N VAL A 40 -3.21 -3.39 6.38
CA VAL A 40 -3.86 -2.09 6.22
C VAL A 40 -5.21 -2.10 6.93
N PRO A 41 -5.47 -1.17 7.87
CA PRO A 41 -6.77 -1.02 8.50
C PRO A 41 -7.91 -0.87 7.48
N ALA A 42 -9.05 -1.51 7.76
CA ALA A 42 -10.25 -1.41 6.92
C ALA A 42 -10.74 0.03 6.69
N GLU A 43 -10.53 0.93 7.66
CA GLU A 43 -10.85 2.36 7.50
C GLU A 43 -10.04 3.04 6.38
N PHE A 44 -8.75 2.73 6.28
CA PHE A 44 -7.91 3.23 5.19
C PHE A 44 -8.25 2.54 3.88
N ALA A 45 -8.46 1.22 3.89
CA ALA A 45 -8.79 0.45 2.69
C ALA A 45 -10.09 0.94 2.02
N ARG A 46 -11.08 1.39 2.80
CA ARG A 46 -12.33 2.00 2.29
C ARG A 46 -12.14 3.38 1.67
N LYS A 47 -11.23 4.20 2.20
CA LYS A 47 -11.01 5.57 1.70
C LYS A 47 -10.05 5.64 0.53
N LEU A 48 -9.05 4.76 0.52
CA LEU A 48 -8.07 4.69 -0.54
C LEU A 48 -8.67 3.98 -1.75
N THR A 49 -8.41 4.53 -2.94
CA THR A 49 -8.96 4.02 -4.19
C THR A 49 -7.88 3.74 -5.21
N ILE A 50 -8.09 2.69 -6.00
CA ILE A 50 -7.27 2.32 -7.14
C ILE A 50 -8.17 2.27 -8.39
N PRO A 51 -7.77 2.90 -9.50
CA PRO A 51 -8.51 2.83 -10.74
C PRO A 51 -8.41 1.41 -11.32
N MET A 52 -9.56 0.88 -11.70
CA MET A 52 -9.69 -0.43 -12.33
C MET A 52 -10.48 -0.24 -13.64
N PRO A 53 -9.83 -0.35 -14.81
CA PRO A 53 -10.54 -0.33 -16.08
C PRO A 53 -11.46 -1.56 -16.18
N VAL A 54 -12.70 -1.34 -16.60
CA VAL A 54 -13.69 -2.40 -16.77
C VAL A 54 -13.48 -3.09 -18.12
N ASN A 55 -13.22 -4.39 -18.04
CA ASN A 55 -13.02 -5.31 -19.15
C ASN A 55 -14.02 -6.46 -19.05
N GLN A 56 -14.14 -7.25 -20.12
CA GLN A 56 -15.03 -8.43 -20.14
C GLN A 56 -14.70 -9.43 -19.02
N TYR A 57 -13.43 -9.57 -18.66
CA TYR A 57 -12.96 -10.49 -17.62
C TYR A 57 -13.31 -10.07 -16.19
N ASN A 58 -13.42 -8.77 -15.92
CA ASN A 58 -13.66 -8.26 -14.56
C ASN A 58 -15.06 -7.66 -14.38
N LEU A 59 -15.92 -7.74 -15.41
CA LEU A 59 -17.26 -7.14 -15.40
C LEU A 59 -18.12 -7.63 -14.22
N ALA A 60 -18.16 -8.93 -13.97
CA ALA A 60 -18.93 -9.48 -12.85
C ALA A 60 -18.46 -8.93 -11.49
N ARG A 61 -17.14 -8.80 -11.30
CA ARG A 61 -16.54 -8.21 -10.10
C ARG A 61 -16.84 -6.72 -10.01
N ALA A 62 -16.74 -6.01 -11.13
CA ALA A 62 -17.02 -4.58 -11.24
C ALA A 62 -18.48 -4.27 -10.87
N GLU A 63 -19.43 -5.05 -11.37
CA GLU A 63 -20.85 -4.92 -10.99
C GLU A 63 -21.06 -5.13 -9.49
N GLN A 64 -20.41 -6.13 -8.90
CA GLN A 64 -20.54 -6.40 -7.46
C GLN A 64 -20.00 -5.23 -6.61
N LEU A 65 -18.86 -4.65 -7.00
CA LEU A 65 -18.29 -3.48 -6.32
C LEU A 65 -19.23 -2.28 -6.42
N VAL A 66 -19.82 -2.05 -7.60
CA VAL A 66 -20.82 -1.01 -7.84
C VAL A 66 -22.07 -1.21 -7.00
N ARG A 67 -22.57 -2.46 -6.88
CA ARG A 67 -23.73 -2.79 -6.03
C ARG A 67 -23.44 -2.56 -4.55
N ASN A 68 -22.22 -2.81 -4.09
CA ASN A 68 -21.81 -2.56 -2.71
C ASN A 68 -21.66 -1.06 -2.41
N GLY A 69 -21.31 -0.25 -3.41
CA GLY A 69 -21.16 1.20 -3.30
C GLY A 69 -19.94 1.62 -2.48
N ALA A 70 -19.94 2.87 -1.99
CA ALA A 70 -18.82 3.44 -1.23
C ALA A 70 -18.81 3.06 0.26
N GLU A 71 -19.98 2.74 0.83
CA GLU A 71 -20.11 2.47 2.28
C GLU A 71 -19.68 1.05 2.66
N ARG A 72 -19.99 0.06 1.81
CA ARG A 72 -19.71 -1.35 2.08
C ARG A 72 -18.39 -1.78 1.46
N TYR A 73 -17.52 -2.36 2.29
CA TYR A 73 -16.27 -2.98 1.85
C TYR A 73 -16.45 -4.46 1.48
N PRO A 74 -15.85 -4.96 0.38
CA PRO A 74 -15.18 -4.23 -0.71
C PRO A 74 -16.18 -3.52 -1.63
N GLY A 75 -15.86 -2.31 -2.07
CA GLY A 75 -16.76 -1.44 -2.83
C GLY A 75 -16.01 -0.46 -3.74
N CYS A 76 -16.67 0.63 -4.14
CA CYS A 76 -16.08 1.67 -4.99
C CYS A 76 -16.59 3.08 -4.67
N ALA A 77 -15.73 4.08 -4.82
CA ALA A 77 -15.99 5.47 -4.45
C ALA A 77 -16.50 6.35 -5.61
N GLY A 78 -16.11 6.02 -6.84
CA GLY A 78 -16.67 6.63 -8.05
C GLY A 78 -16.35 5.84 -9.32
N TYR A 79 -16.87 6.30 -10.45
CA TYR A 79 -16.45 5.84 -11.77
C TYR A 79 -16.10 7.01 -12.68
N GLN A 80 -15.27 6.74 -13.68
CA GLN A 80 -14.98 7.65 -14.76
C GLN A 80 -15.73 7.20 -16.00
N ASP A 81 -16.50 8.13 -16.57
CA ASP A 81 -17.22 7.93 -17.83
C ASP A 81 -16.26 8.01 -19.04
N LEU A 82 -16.73 7.58 -20.22
CA LEU A 82 -15.97 7.60 -21.49
C LEU A 82 -15.45 8.99 -21.86
N GLN A 83 -16.13 10.03 -21.39
CA GLN A 83 -15.78 11.44 -21.59
C GLN A 83 -14.75 11.95 -20.57
N GLY A 84 -14.23 11.07 -19.72
CA GLY A 84 -13.27 11.41 -18.67
C GLY A 84 -13.86 12.08 -17.44
N ARG A 85 -15.19 12.27 -17.38
CA ARG A 85 -15.89 12.87 -16.24
C ARG A 85 -15.92 11.89 -15.07
N ARG A 86 -15.52 12.35 -13.89
CA ARG A 86 -15.63 11.58 -12.64
C ARG A 86 -17.01 11.77 -12.04
N VAL A 87 -17.65 10.66 -11.70
CA VAL A 87 -18.98 10.62 -11.08
C VAL A 87 -18.84 9.88 -9.75
N ASP A 88 -19.20 10.56 -8.66
CA ASP A 88 -19.15 9.99 -7.31
C ASP A 88 -20.40 9.12 -7.03
N PHE A 89 -20.25 8.05 -6.23
CA PHE A 89 -21.33 7.06 -6.02
C PHE A 89 -22.55 7.55 -5.22
N SER A 90 -22.55 8.78 -4.70
CA SER A 90 -23.69 9.33 -3.92
C SER A 90 -25.01 9.40 -4.73
N GLN A 91 -24.97 9.24 -6.05
CA GLN A 91 -26.15 9.31 -6.94
C GLN A 91 -26.43 8.01 -7.72
N VAL A 92 -25.81 6.88 -7.35
CA VAL A 92 -25.54 5.78 -8.30
C VAL A 92 -26.41 4.51 -8.13
N ALA A 93 -27.45 4.55 -7.30
CA ALA A 93 -28.46 3.47 -7.26
C ALA A 93 -29.06 3.14 -8.66
N ARG A 94 -28.91 4.04 -9.65
CA ARG A 94 -29.36 3.86 -11.04
C ARG A 94 -28.29 3.35 -12.03
N PHE A 95 -26.99 3.37 -11.74
CA PHE A 95 -25.94 3.00 -12.74
C PHE A 95 -25.56 1.52 -12.72
N ALA A 96 -25.96 0.75 -11.70
CA ALA A 96 -25.71 -0.69 -11.67
C ALA A 96 -26.35 -1.42 -12.88
N GLN A 97 -27.39 -0.84 -13.49
CA GLN A 97 -28.07 -1.38 -14.68
C GLN A 97 -27.43 -0.97 -16.01
N GLY A 98 -26.45 -0.04 -15.99
CA GLY A 98 -25.85 0.55 -17.20
C GLY A 98 -24.35 0.27 -17.37
N LEU A 99 -23.75 -0.54 -16.50
CA LEU A 99 -22.32 -0.88 -16.58
C LEU A 99 -22.07 -1.79 -17.78
N SER A 100 -21.79 -1.19 -18.94
CA SER A 100 -21.37 -1.92 -20.14
C SER A 100 -19.87 -2.16 -20.12
N SER A 101 -19.38 -3.16 -20.86
CA SER A 101 -17.95 -3.46 -21.06
C SER A 101 -17.17 -2.35 -21.80
N LYS A 102 -17.75 -1.15 -21.95
CA LYS A 102 -17.16 -0.02 -22.68
C LYS A 102 -16.41 0.87 -21.70
N ASN A 103 -15.07 0.74 -21.67
CA ASN A 103 -14.05 1.68 -21.18
C ASN A 103 -14.41 2.58 -19.97
N HIS A 104 -15.19 2.09 -19.02
CA HIS A 104 -15.37 2.75 -17.73
C HIS A 104 -14.18 2.43 -16.83
N VAL A 105 -13.74 3.41 -16.03
CA VAL A 105 -12.72 3.18 -15.01
C VAL A 105 -13.38 3.31 -13.65
N LEU A 106 -13.40 2.23 -12.87
CA LEU A 106 -13.93 2.24 -11.52
C LEU A 106 -12.84 2.63 -10.53
N PHE A 107 -13.11 3.57 -9.63
CA PHE A 107 -12.25 3.84 -8.49
C PHE A 107 -12.68 2.94 -7.33
N ARG A 108 -12.18 1.71 -7.33
CA ARG A 108 -12.49 0.71 -6.30
C ARG A 108 -11.66 0.91 -5.04
N HIS A 109 -12.17 0.44 -3.91
CA HIS A 109 -11.41 0.37 -2.67
C HIS A 109 -10.16 -0.51 -2.83
N VAL A 110 -9.16 -0.28 -1.98
CA VAL A 110 -7.97 -1.14 -1.89
C VAL A 110 -8.39 -2.51 -1.35
N VAL A 111 -7.91 -3.58 -1.98
CA VAL A 111 -8.21 -4.95 -1.61
C VAL A 111 -6.94 -5.74 -1.37
N ASP A 112 -7.10 -6.93 -0.79
CA ASP A 112 -5.99 -7.85 -0.56
C ASP A 112 -5.25 -8.16 -1.88
N GLY A 113 -3.92 -8.16 -1.81
CA GLY A 113 -3.03 -8.38 -2.95
C GLY A 113 -2.75 -7.14 -3.82
N ASP A 114 -3.33 -5.98 -3.50
CA ASP A 114 -2.93 -4.73 -4.15
C ASP A 114 -1.50 -4.35 -3.73
N VAL A 115 -0.73 -3.76 -4.66
CA VAL A 115 0.64 -3.31 -4.39
C VAL A 115 0.64 -1.84 -3.99
N VAL A 116 1.33 -1.54 -2.89
CA VAL A 116 1.49 -0.18 -2.35
C VAL A 116 2.94 0.10 -2.03
N LEU A 117 3.34 1.37 -2.09
CA LEU A 117 4.66 1.78 -1.63
C LEU A 117 4.59 2.22 -0.17
N MET A 118 5.50 1.71 0.65
CA MET A 118 5.65 2.07 2.05
C MET A 118 6.98 2.77 2.27
N ASN A 119 6.96 3.86 3.04
CA ASN A 119 8.18 4.53 3.46
C ASN A 119 8.10 5.09 4.88
N ARG A 120 9.25 5.07 5.55
CA ARG A 120 9.49 5.81 6.79
C ARG A 120 10.32 7.06 6.50
N GLN A 121 9.93 8.19 7.10
CA GLN A 121 10.69 9.43 6.98
C GLN A 121 11.68 9.55 8.16
N PRO A 122 12.92 10.02 7.93
CA PRO A 122 13.52 10.41 6.66
C PRO A 122 13.95 9.21 5.80
N SER A 123 13.74 9.27 4.48
CA SER A 123 14.12 8.20 3.55
C SER A 123 15.52 8.46 2.97
N LEU A 124 16.56 7.97 3.66
CA LEU A 124 17.97 8.23 3.32
C LEU A 124 18.55 7.22 2.31
N HIS A 125 17.97 6.04 2.23
CA HIS A 125 18.49 4.94 1.42
C HIS A 125 17.41 4.39 0.50
N ARG A 126 17.83 3.74 -0.60
CA ARG A 126 16.91 3.11 -1.55
C ARG A 126 15.90 2.15 -0.87
N PRO A 127 16.31 1.28 0.10
CA PRO A 127 15.38 0.40 0.79
C PRO A 127 14.41 1.10 1.76
N SER A 128 14.55 2.41 1.97
CA SER A 128 13.61 3.17 2.80
C SER A 128 12.27 3.41 2.12
N ILE A 129 12.13 3.03 0.83
CA ILE A 129 10.87 2.99 0.08
C ILE A 129 10.81 1.65 -0.64
N LEU A 130 9.87 0.78 -0.25
CA LEU A 130 9.68 -0.54 -0.86
C LEU A 130 8.20 -0.79 -1.13
N ALA A 131 7.94 -1.68 -2.07
CA ALA A 131 6.61 -2.16 -2.41
C ALA A 131 6.23 -3.34 -1.51
N HIS A 132 5.01 -3.29 -1.01
CA HIS A 132 4.38 -4.35 -0.21
C HIS A 132 3.00 -4.69 -0.77
N TYR A 133 2.56 -5.90 -0.51
CA TYR A 133 1.21 -6.36 -0.82
C TYR A 133 0.28 -6.02 0.34
N VAL A 134 -0.89 -5.48 0.01
CA VAL A 134 -1.89 -5.12 1.01
C VAL A 134 -2.58 -6.37 1.51
N ARG A 135 -2.72 -6.46 2.83
CA ARG A 135 -3.65 -7.35 3.51
C ARG A 135 -4.54 -6.53 4.42
N VAL A 136 -5.85 -6.53 4.17
CA VAL A 136 -6.79 -5.67 4.87
C VAL A 136 -7.19 -6.31 6.19
N LEU A 137 -6.97 -5.58 7.28
CA LEU A 137 -7.25 -6.01 8.63
C LEU A 137 -8.48 -5.28 9.19
N GLY A 138 -9.43 -6.05 9.72
CA GLY A 138 -10.74 -5.53 10.13
C GLY A 138 -10.76 -4.75 11.45
N SER A 139 -10.04 -5.24 12.47
CA SER A 139 -10.03 -4.69 13.83
C SER A 139 -8.95 -3.63 14.07
N GLU A 140 -7.95 -3.59 13.21
CA GLU A 140 -6.73 -2.82 13.43
C GLU A 140 -6.88 -1.35 13.04
N ARG A 141 -6.10 -0.49 13.68
CA ARG A 141 -6.01 0.96 13.38
C ARG A 141 -4.60 1.42 12.97
N ALA A 142 -3.60 0.60 13.28
CA ALA A 142 -2.20 0.78 12.91
C ALA A 142 -1.88 -0.04 11.66
N PHE A 143 -0.82 0.35 10.93
CA PHE A 143 -0.26 -0.52 9.92
C PHE A 143 0.44 -1.70 10.60
N ARG A 144 0.18 -2.91 10.13
CA ARG A 144 0.85 -4.12 10.63
C ARG A 144 1.97 -4.53 9.70
N LEU A 145 3.10 -4.91 10.27
CA LEU A 145 4.32 -5.15 9.51
C LEU A 145 5.15 -6.26 10.14
N HIS A 146 5.73 -7.11 9.30
CA HIS A 146 6.62 -8.16 9.77
C HIS A 146 7.97 -7.60 10.27
N TYR A 147 8.52 -8.17 11.35
CA TYR A 147 9.77 -7.72 11.98
C TYR A 147 10.98 -7.69 11.04
N ALA A 148 10.99 -8.57 10.04
CA ALA A 148 12.06 -8.64 9.04
C ALA A 148 12.25 -7.33 8.24
N ASN A 149 11.25 -6.45 8.24
CA ASN A 149 11.29 -5.16 7.55
C ASN A 149 11.84 -4.01 8.39
N CYS A 150 11.95 -4.16 9.71
CA CYS A 150 12.36 -3.08 10.63
C CYS A 150 13.72 -2.48 10.22
N SER A 151 14.69 -3.34 9.89
CA SER A 151 16.03 -2.91 9.46
C SER A 151 16.03 -2.13 8.14
N SER A 152 15.15 -2.46 7.19
CA SER A 152 15.04 -1.73 5.91
C SER A 152 14.57 -0.29 6.10
N TYR A 153 13.65 -0.09 7.05
CA TYR A 153 13.07 1.21 7.36
C TYR A 153 13.76 1.94 8.52
N ASN A 154 14.72 1.28 9.17
CA ASN A 154 15.28 1.70 10.46
C ASN A 154 14.17 2.07 11.46
N ALA A 155 13.13 1.24 11.49
CA ALA A 155 11.90 1.47 12.24
C ALA A 155 11.86 0.58 13.48
N ASP A 156 11.31 1.11 14.56
CA ASP A 156 10.91 0.36 15.74
C ASP A 156 9.39 0.49 15.96
N PHE A 157 8.85 -0.17 16.98
CA PHE A 157 7.40 -0.21 17.23
C PHE A 157 7.03 0.60 18.49
N ASP A 158 7.74 1.69 18.76
CA ASP A 158 7.56 2.52 19.96
C ASP A 158 6.57 3.70 19.76
N GLY A 159 5.98 3.82 18.57
CA GLY A 159 5.17 4.97 18.16
C GLY A 159 5.52 5.52 16.78
N ASP A 160 6.50 4.92 16.11
CA ASP A 160 6.87 5.22 14.74
C ASP A 160 5.68 5.27 13.77
N GLU A 161 5.69 6.25 12.87
CA GLU A 161 4.69 6.42 11.82
C GLU A 161 5.30 6.20 10.44
N MET A 162 4.56 5.51 9.57
CA MET A 162 4.94 5.29 8.18
C MET A 162 3.89 5.83 7.22
N ASN A 163 4.31 6.19 6.02
CA ASN A 163 3.38 6.54 4.94
C ASN A 163 3.22 5.38 3.97
N LEU A 164 2.00 5.27 3.45
CA LEU A 164 1.59 4.34 2.42
C LEU A 164 1.12 5.14 1.21
N HIS A 165 1.54 4.74 0.01
CA HIS A 165 1.17 5.36 -1.25
C HIS A 165 0.54 4.33 -2.19
N CYS A 166 -0.70 4.60 -2.64
CA CYS A 166 -1.41 3.75 -3.59
C CYS A 166 -1.03 4.11 -5.03
N LEU A 167 -0.55 3.12 -5.76
CA LEU A 167 -0.15 3.25 -7.16
C LEU A 167 -1.39 3.24 -8.06
N GLN A 168 -1.62 4.35 -8.76
CA GLN A 168 -2.82 4.50 -9.58
C GLN A 168 -2.66 3.81 -10.95
N ASP A 169 -1.51 3.96 -11.59
CA ASP A 169 -1.30 3.39 -12.93
C ASP A 169 -0.87 1.92 -12.87
N CYS A 170 -1.37 1.12 -13.80
CA CYS A 170 -1.00 -0.28 -13.93
C CYS A 170 0.50 -0.46 -14.22
N LEU A 171 1.11 0.45 -15.01
CA LEU A 171 2.56 0.43 -15.25
C LEU A 171 3.35 0.67 -13.96
N ALA A 172 2.93 1.62 -13.14
CA ALA A 172 3.57 1.91 -11.85
C ALA A 172 3.42 0.74 -10.87
N GLN A 173 2.25 0.07 -10.88
CA GLN A 173 2.04 -1.15 -10.09
C GLN A 173 2.98 -2.28 -10.53
N SER A 174 3.15 -2.49 -11.84
CA SER A 174 4.09 -3.48 -12.35
C SER A 174 5.54 -3.14 -11.99
N GLU A 175 5.95 -1.87 -12.15
CA GLU A 175 7.28 -1.41 -11.77
C GLU A 175 7.56 -1.66 -10.27
N ALA A 176 6.58 -1.37 -9.40
CA ALA A 176 6.71 -1.60 -7.98
C ALA A 176 6.84 -3.09 -7.63
N ARG A 177 6.05 -3.96 -8.26
CA ARG A 177 6.11 -5.42 -8.06
C ARG A 177 7.45 -6.04 -8.48
N GLU A 178 8.04 -5.54 -9.56
CA GLU A 178 9.27 -6.13 -10.09
C GLU A 178 10.52 -5.48 -9.48
N LEU A 179 10.56 -4.15 -9.37
CA LEU A 179 11.77 -3.41 -9.00
C LEU A 179 11.86 -3.06 -7.53
N LEU A 180 10.72 -2.94 -6.84
CA LEU A 180 10.63 -2.43 -5.46
C LEU A 180 10.05 -3.45 -4.49
N ASN A 181 9.67 -4.65 -4.92
CA ASN A 181 9.15 -5.69 -4.03
C ASN A 181 10.16 -5.96 -2.91
N ALA A 182 9.70 -5.79 -1.66
CA ALA A 182 10.53 -5.89 -0.48
C ALA A 182 11.37 -7.19 -0.46
N ASP A 183 10.83 -8.33 -0.91
CA ASP A 183 11.53 -9.63 -0.88
C ASP A 183 12.75 -9.70 -1.81
N CYS A 184 12.78 -8.88 -2.85
CA CYS A 184 13.94 -8.76 -3.72
C CYS A 184 15.06 -7.88 -3.13
N HIS A 185 14.83 -7.22 -1.99
CA HIS A 185 15.77 -6.27 -1.35
C HIS A 185 16.28 -6.80 0.01
N TYR A 186 16.89 -7.99 0.01
CA TYR A 186 17.44 -8.62 1.21
C TYR A 186 18.87 -8.17 1.56
N ALA A 187 19.59 -7.51 0.65
CA ALA A 187 20.98 -7.08 0.85
C ALA A 187 21.14 -5.56 0.65
N VAL A 188 22.04 -4.95 1.43
CA VAL A 188 22.38 -3.52 1.29
C VAL A 188 23.21 -3.32 0.02
N PRO A 189 22.82 -2.42 -0.91
CA PRO A 189 23.57 -2.21 -2.16
C PRO A 189 25.01 -1.74 -1.99
N LYS A 190 25.35 -1.15 -0.84
CA LYS A 190 26.68 -0.58 -0.54
C LYS A 190 27.75 -1.65 -0.30
N ASN A 191 27.43 -2.66 0.51
CA ASN A 191 28.39 -3.64 1.03
C ASN A 191 27.91 -5.10 0.92
N GLY A 192 26.68 -5.34 0.45
CA GLY A 192 26.13 -6.68 0.29
C GLY A 192 25.75 -7.36 1.61
N GLU A 193 25.82 -6.67 2.74
CA GLU A 193 25.38 -7.21 4.04
C GLU A 193 23.86 -7.47 4.04
N PRO A 194 23.40 -8.49 4.78
CA PRO A 194 21.98 -8.77 4.89
C PRO A 194 21.27 -7.59 5.55
N LEU A 195 20.28 -7.04 4.84
CA LEU A 195 19.41 -5.97 5.31
C LEU A 195 18.17 -6.51 6.00
N ARG A 196 17.55 -7.54 5.41
CA ARG A 196 16.33 -8.18 5.93
C ARG A 196 16.68 -9.54 6.49
N GLY A 197 16.17 -9.83 7.68
CA GLY A 197 16.45 -11.08 8.37
C GLY A 197 15.57 -11.24 9.59
N LEU A 198 15.58 -12.45 10.14
CA LEU A 198 14.91 -12.75 11.40
C LEU A 198 15.65 -12.06 12.55
N ILE A 199 14.90 -11.34 13.37
CA ILE A 199 15.43 -10.58 14.52
C ILE A 199 14.61 -10.88 15.78
N GLN A 200 15.12 -10.45 16.93
CA GLN A 200 14.46 -10.53 18.23
C GLN A 200 14.07 -11.97 18.60
N ASP A 201 12.80 -12.21 18.92
CA ASP A 201 12.29 -13.48 19.42
C ASP A 201 12.51 -14.63 18.44
N HIS A 202 12.58 -14.36 17.14
CA HIS A 202 12.89 -15.38 16.13
C HIS A 202 14.29 -15.97 16.32
N VAL A 203 15.28 -15.13 16.69
CA VAL A 203 16.66 -15.57 16.93
C VAL A 203 16.76 -16.31 18.26
N VAL A 204 16.08 -15.81 19.29
CA VAL A 204 16.05 -16.45 20.61
C VAL A 204 15.37 -17.81 20.53
N ALA A 205 14.19 -17.88 19.92
CA ALA A 205 13.45 -19.13 19.72
C ALA A 205 14.22 -20.09 18.81
N GLY A 206 14.82 -19.60 17.73
CA GLY A 206 15.66 -20.42 16.85
C GLY A 206 16.81 -21.09 17.62
N ASN A 207 17.48 -20.36 18.51
CA ASN A 207 18.51 -20.93 19.39
C ASN A 207 17.91 -22.01 20.31
N LEU A 208 16.85 -21.68 21.07
CA LEU A 208 16.22 -22.62 22.00
C LEU A 208 15.73 -23.92 21.34
N LEU A 209 15.19 -23.82 20.11
CA LEU A 209 14.71 -24.96 19.33
C LEU A 209 15.82 -25.84 18.75
N THR A 210 17.02 -25.29 18.57
CA THR A 210 18.17 -25.99 17.96
C THR A 210 19.18 -26.49 18.98
N VAL A 211 18.93 -26.28 20.27
CA VAL A 211 19.70 -26.88 21.37
C VAL A 211 19.51 -28.41 21.36
N ARG A 212 20.60 -29.14 21.57
CA ARG A 212 20.66 -30.61 21.50
C ARG A 212 19.62 -31.34 22.35
N ASP A 213 19.25 -30.77 23.49
CA ASP A 213 18.37 -31.39 24.49
C ASP A 213 16.90 -30.92 24.37
N THR A 214 16.55 -30.23 23.27
CA THR A 214 15.18 -29.81 22.96
C THR A 214 14.53 -30.83 22.01
N PHE A 215 13.45 -31.51 22.45
CA PHE A 215 12.71 -32.54 21.69
C PHE A 215 11.25 -32.13 21.43
#